data_AF-A0A5M9NWT6-F1
#
_entry.id   AF-A0A5M9NWT6-F1
#
_cell.length_a   1.000
_cell.length_b   1.000
_cell.length_c   1.000
_cell.angle_alpha   90.00
_cell.angle_beta   90.00
_cell.angle_gamma   90.00
#
_symmetry.space_group_name_H-M   'P 1'
#
loop_
_entity.id
_entity.type
_entity.pdbx_description
1 polymer ?
#
loop_
_entity_poly.entity_id
_entity_poly.type
_entity_poly.pdbx_seq_one_letter_code
_entity_poly.pdbx_strand_id
1 'polypeptide(L)'
;MLKAVIPADCDRHIADGQNRNELFQSLLTEMPELATQTLSVKFLVSDTDTLEPVTEQIKQLFSDFHFNQRKPTTSLNLYFDSSKPYSRLLRRFLDLEVNQLSLWDLISVSGKLTNGHLFILKQLQDFLSIASASTAAKTNALLTKNPEMADQLFNMLKPALTGVLSAMPIGEKDTENDPMYSKAIYFYGCAWVCRSIIEEGMSNGTAPDWSALERLKALPLLNMKDSWWTKAGVVQKLQLDNAKEPKYMMQKGSEKLMGRRLCKVCGIYPCDEI
;
A
#
# COMPACT_ATOMS: atom_id res chain seq x y z
N MET A 1 21.95 44.51 7.30
CA MET A 1 20.78 43.66 7.06
C MET A 1 20.66 43.48 5.54
N LEU A 2 20.98 42.29 5.02
CA LEU A 2 20.84 41.98 3.60
C LEU A 2 19.37 41.64 3.35
N LYS A 3 18.71 42.40 2.47
CA LYS A 3 17.32 42.17 2.08
C LYS A 3 17.32 41.50 0.71
N ALA A 4 17.05 40.21 0.67
CA ALA A 4 16.73 39.51 -0.56
C ALA A 4 15.24 39.73 -0.88
N VAL A 5 14.94 40.26 -2.06
CA VAL A 5 13.57 40.43 -2.55
C VAL A 5 13.38 39.38 -3.64
N ILE A 6 12.50 38.41 -3.40
CA ILE A 6 12.17 37.38 -4.37
C ILE A 6 11.07 37.95 -5.27
N PRO A 7 11.29 38.08 -6.59
CA PRO A 7 10.27 38.49 -7.54
C PRO A 7 8.97 37.67 -7.42
N ALA A 8 7.85 38.29 -7.77
CA ALA A 8 6.53 37.66 -7.66
C ALA A 8 6.35 36.47 -8.62
N ASP A 9 7.08 36.50 -9.72
CA ASP A 9 7.09 35.60 -10.86
C ASP A 9 8.15 34.49 -10.78
N CYS A 10 9.02 34.48 -9.77
CA CYS A 10 9.91 33.36 -9.54
C CYS A 10 9.11 32.10 -9.17
N ASP A 11 9.45 30.98 -9.80
CA ASP A 11 8.93 29.67 -9.41
C ASP A 11 9.31 29.36 -7.96
N ARG A 12 8.29 29.04 -7.15
CA ARG A 12 8.45 28.70 -5.73
C ARG A 12 8.09 27.24 -5.53
N HIS A 13 9.10 26.40 -5.42
CA HIS A 13 8.89 25.02 -5.02
C HIS A 13 9.07 24.89 -3.50
N ILE A 14 7.97 24.83 -2.74
CA ILE A 14 8.03 24.48 -1.32
C ILE A 14 8.24 22.98 -1.24
N ALA A 15 9.48 22.56 -1.00
CA ALA A 15 9.80 21.17 -0.74
C ALA A 15 9.57 20.86 0.76
N ASP A 16 8.32 20.53 1.13
CA ASP A 16 8.05 19.80 2.38
C ASP A 16 8.46 18.33 2.19
N GLY A 17 9.75 18.13 1.95
CA GLY A 17 10.33 16.82 1.76
C GLY A 17 10.22 16.02 3.06
N GLN A 18 9.41 14.96 3.04
CA GLN A 18 9.29 13.93 4.08
C GLN A 18 8.45 14.31 5.33
N ASN A 19 7.28 14.97 5.17
CA ASN A 19 6.39 15.33 6.30
C ASN A 19 7.11 16.13 7.39
N ARG A 20 8.05 17.00 7.01
CA ARG A 20 8.80 17.79 7.99
C ARG A 20 7.89 18.76 8.70
N ASN A 21 6.92 19.34 8.00
CA ASN A 21 5.92 20.19 8.65
C ASN A 21 5.15 19.43 9.73
N GLU A 22 4.70 18.22 9.44
CA GLU A 22 3.96 17.38 10.39
C GLU A 22 4.83 16.97 11.59
N LEU A 23 6.10 16.61 11.35
CA LEU A 23 7.10 16.38 12.39
C LEU A 23 7.35 17.64 13.24
N PHE A 24 7.43 18.82 12.62
CA PHE A 24 7.61 20.06 13.36
C PHE A 24 6.39 20.38 14.22
N GLN A 25 5.16 20.14 13.72
CA GLN A 25 3.96 20.33 14.53
C GLN A 25 3.87 19.34 15.69
N SER A 26 4.25 18.08 15.48
CA SER A 26 4.30 17.10 16.58
C SER A 26 5.36 17.48 17.61
N LEU A 27 6.56 17.88 17.16
CA LEU A 27 7.64 18.32 18.05
C LEU A 27 7.29 19.60 18.80
N LEU A 28 6.57 20.54 18.20
CA LEU A 28 6.10 21.75 18.88
C LEU A 28 5.04 21.46 19.95
N THR A 29 4.29 20.37 19.79
CA THR A 29 3.33 19.91 20.79
C THR A 29 4.05 19.33 22.01
N GLU A 30 5.14 18.59 21.79
CA GLU A 30 5.96 17.98 22.86
C GLU A 30 6.99 18.96 23.46
N MET A 31 7.49 19.91 22.67
CA MET A 31 8.57 20.85 23.01
C MET A 31 8.24 22.27 22.49
N PRO A 32 7.32 23.01 23.14
CA PRO A 32 6.87 24.33 22.69
C PRO A 32 7.99 25.38 22.57
N GLU A 33 9.08 25.23 23.31
CA GLU A 33 10.24 26.12 23.27
C GLU A 33 10.91 26.18 21.89
N LEU A 34 10.75 25.13 21.07
CA LEU A 34 11.26 25.07 19.70
C LEU A 34 10.60 26.10 18.78
N ALA A 35 9.43 26.66 19.14
CA ALA A 35 8.74 27.69 18.37
C ALA A 35 9.57 28.97 18.19
N THR A 36 10.55 29.19 19.07
CA THR A 36 11.42 30.38 19.03
C THR A 36 12.73 30.13 18.29
N GLN A 37 12.98 28.90 17.85
CA GLN A 37 14.20 28.57 17.12
C GLN A 37 14.11 28.96 15.65
N THR A 38 15.24 29.40 15.09
CA THR A 38 15.35 29.76 13.69
C THR A 38 15.44 28.52 12.81
N LEU A 39 14.62 28.47 11.76
CA LEU A 39 14.77 27.51 10.67
C LEU A 39 15.86 27.99 9.72
N SER A 40 16.85 27.14 9.47
CA SER A 40 17.83 27.39 8.42
C SER A 40 17.17 27.22 7.05
N VAL A 41 17.01 28.33 6.34
CA VAL A 41 16.57 28.35 4.94
C VAL A 41 17.77 28.57 4.03
N LYS A 42 17.82 27.85 2.91
CA LYS A 42 18.83 28.05 1.87
C LYS A 42 18.14 28.40 0.56
N PHE A 43 18.51 29.53 0.00
CA PHE A 43 18.09 29.93 -1.33
C PHE A 43 19.13 29.46 -2.33
N LEU A 44 18.67 28.87 -3.43
CA LEU A 44 19.49 28.47 -4.56
C LEU A 44 19.07 29.32 -5.74
N VAL A 45 19.99 30.12 -6.24
CA VAL A 45 19.79 30.90 -7.46
C VAL A 45 20.44 30.11 -8.58
N SER A 46 19.62 29.59 -9.47
CA SER A 46 20.09 29.12 -10.78
C SER A 46 19.97 30.29 -11.75
N ASP A 47 21.08 30.67 -12.39
CA ASP A 47 21.09 31.69 -13.45
C ASP A 47 20.49 31.13 -14.76
N THR A 48 19.31 30.51 -14.65
CA THR A 48 18.57 29.86 -15.74
C THR A 48 17.09 30.14 -15.59
N ASP A 49 16.40 30.36 -16.71
CA ASP A 49 14.97 30.70 -16.74
C ASP A 49 14.07 29.58 -16.19
N THR A 50 14.55 28.33 -16.17
CA THR A 50 13.86 27.17 -15.60
C THR A 50 14.82 26.31 -14.77
N LEU A 51 14.27 25.39 -13.97
CA LEU A 51 15.05 24.46 -13.14
C LEU A 51 15.55 23.21 -13.90
N GLU A 52 15.03 22.95 -15.11
CA GLU A 52 15.40 21.77 -15.91
C GLU A 52 16.92 21.65 -16.16
N PRO A 53 17.63 22.71 -16.60
CA PRO A 53 19.06 22.62 -16.92
C PRO A 53 19.96 22.34 -15.71
N VAL A 54 19.48 22.68 -14.50
CA VAL A 54 20.24 22.59 -13.24
C VAL A 54 19.77 21.43 -12.35
N THR A 55 18.91 20.55 -12.87
CA THR A 55 18.27 19.45 -12.14
C THR A 55 19.28 18.58 -11.38
N GLU A 56 20.40 18.21 -11.99
CA GLU A 56 21.41 17.35 -11.36
C GLU A 56 22.17 18.06 -10.24
N GLN A 57 22.43 19.37 -10.36
CA GLN A 57 23.07 20.17 -9.32
C GLN A 57 22.13 20.37 -8.12
N ILE A 58 20.84 20.58 -8.39
CA ILE A 58 19.79 20.63 -7.35
C ILE A 58 19.75 19.28 -6.61
N LYS A 59 19.69 18.16 -7.33
CA LYS A 59 19.69 16.81 -6.73
C LYS A 59 20.95 16.55 -5.89
N GLN A 60 22.13 16.89 -6.41
CA GLN A 60 23.40 16.72 -5.70
C GLN A 60 23.43 17.56 -4.42
N LEU A 61 23.04 18.82 -4.50
CA LEU A 61 23.03 19.72 -3.34
C LEU A 61 22.00 19.31 -2.28
N PHE A 62 20.84 18.80 -2.70
CA PHE A 62 19.88 18.16 -1.81
C PHE A 62 20.49 16.92 -1.14
N SER A 63 21.20 16.07 -1.87
CA SER A 63 21.89 14.89 -1.33
C SER A 63 22.98 15.26 -0.32
N ASP A 64 23.84 16.22 -0.66
CA ASP A 64 24.97 16.65 0.15
C ASP A 64 24.54 17.27 1.48
N PHE A 65 23.48 18.09 1.49
CA PHE A 65 22.96 18.70 2.72
C PHE A 65 22.26 17.70 3.64
N HIS A 66 21.70 16.64 3.07
CA HIS A 66 20.89 15.70 3.82
C HIS A 66 21.70 14.51 4.34
N PHE A 67 23.01 14.43 4.06
CA PHE A 67 24.05 13.45 4.47
C PHE A 67 23.64 11.97 4.39
N ASN A 68 22.55 11.61 5.04
CA ASN A 68 21.81 10.35 5.00
C ASN A 68 20.44 10.51 4.31
N GLN A 69 20.40 11.08 3.10
CA GLN A 69 19.15 11.19 2.37
C GLN A 69 18.65 9.77 1.99
N ARG A 70 17.78 9.21 2.82
CA ARG A 70 17.12 7.95 2.50
C ARG A 70 16.16 8.22 1.37
N LYS A 71 16.36 7.52 0.24
CA LYS A 71 15.40 7.50 -0.86
C LYS A 71 14.00 7.27 -0.27
N PRO A 72 13.00 8.10 -0.60
CA PRO A 72 11.65 7.87 -0.12
C PRO A 72 11.22 6.44 -0.45
N THR A 73 10.50 5.80 0.47
CA THR A 73 10.00 4.45 0.23
C THR A 73 9.09 4.44 -1.00
N THR A 74 8.92 3.27 -1.62
CA THR A 74 7.98 3.15 -2.75
C THR A 74 6.58 3.62 -2.36
N SER A 75 6.12 3.31 -1.15
CA SER A 75 4.83 3.80 -0.63
C SER A 75 4.77 5.32 -0.52
N LEU A 76 5.82 5.99 0.00
CA LEU A 76 5.87 7.45 0.08
C LEU A 76 5.85 8.09 -1.31
N ASN A 77 6.64 7.55 -2.25
CA ASN A 77 6.62 8.02 -3.63
C ASN A 77 5.24 7.84 -4.26
N LEU A 78 4.59 6.68 -4.09
CA LEU A 78 3.23 6.45 -4.57
C LEU A 78 2.22 7.43 -3.97
N TYR A 79 2.35 7.71 -2.67
CA TYR A 79 1.44 8.62 -2.00
C TYR A 79 1.62 10.04 -2.48
N PHE A 80 2.84 10.56 -2.64
CA PHE A 80 3.06 11.98 -3.01
C PHE A 80 3.11 12.27 -4.51
N ASP A 81 3.42 11.27 -5.36
CA ASP A 81 3.49 11.43 -6.82
C ASP A 81 2.10 11.58 -7.44
N SER A 82 1.57 12.81 -7.43
CA SER A 82 0.28 13.14 -8.04
C SER A 82 0.34 13.22 -9.56
N SER A 83 1.53 13.18 -10.18
CA SER A 83 1.67 13.22 -11.65
C SER A 83 1.10 11.96 -12.30
N LYS A 84 1.19 10.82 -11.59
CA LYS A 84 0.69 9.53 -12.05
C LYS A 84 -0.80 9.33 -11.75
N PRO A 85 -1.65 9.07 -12.76
CA PRO A 85 -3.08 8.83 -12.53
C PRO A 85 -3.37 7.68 -11.59
N TYR A 86 -2.60 6.59 -11.64
CA TYR A 86 -2.82 5.46 -10.74
C TYR A 86 -2.51 5.81 -9.29
N SER A 87 -1.48 6.64 -9.04
CA SER A 87 -1.20 7.15 -7.69
C SER A 87 -2.36 7.98 -7.15
N ARG A 88 -2.97 8.83 -7.98
CA ARG A 88 -4.19 9.58 -7.59
C ARG A 88 -5.36 8.65 -7.28
N LEU A 89 -5.55 7.61 -8.09
CA LEU A 89 -6.58 6.59 -7.86
C LEU A 89 -6.35 5.83 -6.54
N LEU A 90 -5.11 5.47 -6.20
CA LEU A 90 -4.78 4.80 -4.94
C LEU A 90 -5.19 5.63 -3.72
N ARG A 91 -5.03 6.96 -3.76
CA ARG A 91 -5.46 7.85 -2.66
C ARG A 91 -6.97 7.75 -2.43
N ARG A 92 -7.78 7.67 -3.49
CA ARG A 92 -9.23 7.49 -3.39
C ARG A 92 -9.63 6.20 -2.67
N PHE A 93 -8.82 5.15 -2.76
CA PHE A 93 -9.07 3.92 -2.01
C PHE A 93 -8.78 4.07 -0.52
N LEU A 94 -7.85 4.96 -0.12
CA LEU A 94 -7.57 5.22 1.30
C LEU A 94 -8.75 5.88 2.02
N ASP A 95 -9.58 6.62 1.28
CA ASP A 95 -10.78 7.29 1.80
C ASP A 95 -11.96 6.32 2.03
N LEU A 96 -11.78 5.02 1.75
CA LEU A 96 -12.81 4.01 2.03
C LEU A 96 -12.84 3.67 3.52
N GLU A 97 -14.03 3.29 4.00
CA GLU A 97 -14.24 2.78 5.34
C GLU A 97 -14.68 1.32 5.29
N VAL A 98 -14.13 0.49 6.19
CA VAL A 98 -14.49 -0.91 6.38
C VAL A 98 -14.55 -1.19 7.87
N ASN A 99 -15.65 -1.79 8.34
CA ASN A 99 -15.85 -2.11 9.76
C ASN A 99 -15.59 -0.92 10.71
N GLN A 100 -16.06 0.29 10.32
CA GLN A 100 -15.86 1.56 11.06
C GLN A 100 -14.40 2.04 11.15
N LEU A 101 -13.48 1.43 10.42
CA LEU A 101 -12.09 1.86 10.30
C LEU A 101 -11.84 2.44 8.92
N SER A 102 -11.10 3.55 8.87
CA SER A 102 -10.65 4.08 7.59
C SER A 102 -9.53 3.20 7.03
N LEU A 103 -9.44 3.07 5.72
CA LEU A 103 -8.29 2.43 5.10
C LEU A 103 -6.99 3.18 5.40
N TRP A 104 -7.07 4.46 5.73
CA TRP A 104 -5.96 5.23 6.30
C TRP A 104 -5.36 4.61 7.56
N ASP A 105 -6.18 4.03 8.43
CA ASP A 105 -5.73 3.40 9.69
C ASP A 105 -5.09 2.03 9.44
N LEU A 106 -5.49 1.38 8.34
CA LEU A 106 -5.06 0.02 7.99
C LEU A 106 -3.86 -0.01 7.04
N ILE A 107 -3.62 1.06 6.28
CA ILE A 107 -2.64 1.11 5.19
C ILE A 107 -1.63 2.23 5.39
N SER A 108 -0.38 1.85 5.68
CA SER A 108 0.71 2.79 5.86
C SER A 108 1.20 3.38 4.54
N VAL A 109 1.10 4.70 4.42
CA VAL A 109 1.70 5.49 3.33
C VAL A 109 3.21 5.67 3.46
N SER A 110 3.76 5.53 4.68
CA SER A 110 5.19 5.71 4.95
C SER A 110 6.06 4.57 4.41
N GLY A 111 5.45 3.41 4.13
CA GLY A 111 6.15 2.19 3.75
C GLY A 111 6.72 1.40 4.93
N LYS A 112 6.41 1.81 6.17
CA LYS A 112 6.69 1.05 7.39
C LYS A 112 5.39 0.69 8.08
N LEU A 113 5.26 -0.56 8.51
CA LEU A 113 4.14 -0.96 9.37
C LEU A 113 4.40 -0.44 10.79
N THR A 114 3.43 0.28 11.34
CA THR A 114 3.38 0.70 12.74
C THR A 114 2.11 0.11 13.36
N ASN A 115 1.94 0.27 14.68
CA ASN A 115 0.75 -0.25 15.37
C ASN A 115 -0.54 0.22 14.68
N GLY A 116 -1.43 -0.72 14.35
CA GLY A 116 -2.69 -0.48 13.63
C GLY A 116 -2.64 -0.81 12.13
N HIS A 117 -1.50 -0.56 11.47
CA HIS A 117 -1.37 -0.82 10.04
C HIS A 117 -1.22 -2.32 9.74
N LEU A 118 -2.03 -2.84 8.82
CA LEU A 118 -1.92 -4.20 8.30
C LEU A 118 -1.01 -4.25 7.07
N PHE A 119 -1.10 -3.25 6.20
CA PHE A 119 -0.41 -3.23 4.91
C PHE A 119 0.27 -1.89 4.66
N ILE A 120 1.17 -1.86 3.68
CA ILE A 120 1.73 -0.62 3.14
C ILE A 120 1.06 -0.28 1.80
N LEU A 121 1.07 1.01 1.41
CA LEU A 121 0.42 1.46 0.17
C LEU A 121 0.88 0.70 -1.09
N LYS A 122 2.14 0.27 -1.15
CA LYS A 122 2.63 -0.58 -2.25
C LYS A 122 1.90 -1.94 -2.32
N GLN A 123 1.57 -2.55 -1.19
CA GLN A 123 0.82 -3.81 -1.14
C GLN A 123 -0.63 -3.59 -1.62
N LEU A 124 -1.24 -2.46 -1.31
CA LEU A 124 -2.55 -2.08 -1.89
C LEU A 124 -2.46 -1.96 -3.42
N GLN A 125 -1.43 -1.27 -3.94
CA GLN A 125 -1.23 -1.17 -5.39
C GLN A 125 -1.07 -2.55 -6.04
N ASP A 126 -0.33 -3.46 -5.41
CA ASP A 126 -0.13 -4.81 -5.92
C ASP A 126 -1.41 -5.63 -5.88
N PHE A 127 -2.18 -5.55 -4.79
CA PHE A 127 -3.50 -6.16 -4.69
C PHE A 127 -4.41 -5.72 -5.85
N LEU A 128 -4.56 -4.41 -6.06
CA LEU A 128 -5.44 -3.87 -7.10
C LEU A 128 -4.96 -4.26 -8.50
N SER A 129 -3.64 -4.29 -8.71
CA SER A 129 -3.04 -4.70 -10.00
C SER A 129 -3.29 -6.18 -10.28
N ILE A 130 -3.15 -7.05 -9.28
CA ILE A 130 -3.45 -8.49 -9.41
C ILE A 130 -4.94 -8.67 -9.69
N ALA A 131 -5.81 -8.06 -8.88
CA ALA A 131 -7.27 -8.18 -9.01
C ALA A 131 -7.76 -7.73 -10.40
N SER A 132 -7.16 -6.69 -10.98
CA SER A 132 -7.55 -6.16 -12.29
C SER A 132 -6.76 -6.77 -13.47
N ALA A 133 -6.03 -7.86 -13.27
CA ALA A 133 -5.18 -8.48 -14.30
C ALA A 133 -4.22 -7.49 -15.01
N SER A 134 -3.67 -6.54 -14.26
CA SER A 134 -2.85 -5.44 -14.80
C SER A 134 -1.53 -5.27 -14.03
N THR A 135 -0.75 -4.26 -14.42
CA THR A 135 0.43 -3.80 -13.70
C THR A 135 0.33 -2.31 -13.47
N ALA A 136 1.06 -1.77 -12.49
CA ALA A 136 1.06 -0.33 -12.23
C ALA A 136 1.46 0.51 -13.45
N ALA A 137 2.34 -0.01 -14.31
CA ALA A 137 2.73 0.65 -15.55
C ALA A 137 1.58 0.65 -16.57
N LYS A 138 0.93 -0.52 -16.78
CA LYS A 138 -0.21 -0.65 -17.71
C LYS A 138 -1.40 0.20 -17.26
N THR A 139 -1.75 0.17 -15.98
CA THR A 139 -2.84 0.96 -15.41
C THR A 139 -2.55 2.46 -15.52
N ASN A 140 -1.32 2.91 -15.26
CA ASN A 140 -0.97 4.32 -15.50
C ASN A 140 -1.12 4.70 -16.98
N ALA A 141 -0.60 3.90 -17.90
CA ALA A 141 -0.70 4.18 -19.33
C ALA A 141 -2.16 4.22 -19.81
N LEU A 142 -3.01 3.34 -19.29
CA LEU A 142 -4.46 3.33 -19.56
C LEU A 142 -5.12 4.62 -19.08
N LEU A 143 -4.90 4.98 -17.82
CA LEU A 143 -5.53 6.15 -17.20
C LEU A 143 -5.00 7.49 -17.73
N THR A 144 -3.77 7.51 -18.26
CA THR A 144 -3.27 8.69 -18.98
C THR A 144 -4.00 8.89 -20.31
N LYS A 145 -4.34 7.80 -21.01
CA LYS A 145 -5.07 7.87 -22.29
C LYS A 145 -6.57 8.10 -22.10
N ASN A 146 -7.15 7.47 -21.08
CA ASN A 146 -8.58 7.44 -20.80
C ASN A 146 -8.84 7.77 -19.32
N PRO A 147 -8.77 9.05 -18.89
CA PRO A 147 -8.91 9.44 -17.49
C PRO A 147 -10.23 9.02 -16.84
N GLU A 148 -11.31 8.95 -17.61
CA GLU A 148 -12.65 8.52 -17.20
C GLU A 148 -12.71 7.06 -16.73
N MET A 149 -11.77 6.21 -17.17
CA MET A 149 -11.67 4.83 -16.71
C MET A 149 -11.27 4.72 -15.23
N ALA A 150 -10.78 5.80 -14.62
CA ALA A 150 -10.45 5.82 -13.19
C ALA A 150 -11.68 5.50 -12.32
N ASP A 151 -12.85 6.05 -12.65
CA ASP A 151 -14.08 5.81 -11.91
C ASP A 151 -14.60 4.38 -12.11
N GLN A 152 -14.48 3.86 -13.33
CA GLN A 152 -14.86 2.48 -13.64
C GLN A 152 -13.98 1.49 -12.88
N LEU A 153 -12.66 1.68 -12.89
CA LEU A 153 -11.71 0.86 -12.13
C LEU A 153 -11.96 0.97 -10.63
N PHE A 154 -12.22 2.17 -10.12
CA PHE A 154 -12.55 2.38 -8.71
C PHE A 154 -13.80 1.58 -8.31
N ASN A 155 -14.89 1.72 -9.08
CA ASN A 155 -16.16 1.07 -8.79
C ASN A 155 -16.10 -0.46 -8.93
N MET A 156 -15.28 -0.96 -9.86
CA MET A 156 -15.06 -2.40 -10.03
C MET A 156 -14.25 -3.00 -8.88
N LEU A 157 -13.19 -2.33 -8.43
CA LEU A 157 -12.26 -2.88 -7.43
C LEU A 157 -12.61 -2.53 -5.98
N LYS A 158 -13.46 -1.51 -5.75
CA LYS A 158 -13.93 -1.14 -4.41
C LYS A 158 -14.63 -2.31 -3.70
N PRO A 159 -15.62 -3.02 -4.29
CA PRO A 159 -16.23 -4.19 -3.67
C PRO A 159 -15.24 -5.32 -3.40
N ALA A 160 -14.26 -5.51 -4.29
CA ALA A 160 -13.20 -6.51 -4.12
C ALA A 160 -12.37 -6.26 -2.86
N LEU A 161 -11.87 -5.02 -2.69
CA LEU A 161 -11.05 -4.65 -1.54
C LEU A 161 -11.87 -4.65 -0.25
N THR A 162 -13.03 -4.00 -0.26
CA THR A 162 -13.88 -3.88 0.94
C THR A 162 -14.44 -5.23 1.39
N GLY A 163 -14.82 -6.12 0.46
CA GLY A 163 -15.26 -7.48 0.79
C GLY A 163 -14.15 -8.31 1.45
N VAL A 164 -12.92 -8.24 0.93
CA VAL A 164 -11.76 -8.92 1.53
C VAL A 164 -11.47 -8.40 2.94
N LEU A 165 -11.43 -7.07 3.12
CA LEU A 165 -11.17 -6.48 4.44
C LEU A 165 -12.30 -6.75 5.44
N SER A 166 -13.56 -6.79 4.98
CA SER A 166 -14.72 -7.10 5.83
C SER A 166 -14.73 -8.56 6.30
N ALA A 167 -14.07 -9.45 5.56
CA ALA A 167 -13.90 -10.85 5.95
C ALA A 167 -12.77 -11.07 6.96
N MET A 168 -11.91 -10.08 7.20
CA MET A 168 -10.84 -10.17 8.18
C MET A 168 -11.36 -9.84 9.59
N PRO A 169 -10.94 -10.59 10.63
CA PRO A 169 -11.28 -10.30 12.02
C PRO A 169 -10.42 -9.14 12.56
N ILE A 170 -10.53 -7.96 11.94
CA ILE A 170 -9.74 -6.78 12.27
C ILE A 170 -10.12 -6.30 13.68
N GLY A 171 -9.13 -6.19 14.56
CA GLY A 171 -9.32 -5.77 15.95
C GLY A 171 -9.50 -6.93 16.93
N GLU A 172 -9.81 -8.13 16.44
CA GLU A 172 -9.76 -9.34 17.26
C GLU A 172 -8.30 -9.72 17.57
N LYS A 173 -8.07 -10.29 18.75
CA LYS A 173 -6.73 -10.66 19.22
C LYS A 173 -6.70 -12.11 19.68
N ASP A 174 -5.74 -12.84 19.15
CA ASP A 174 -5.23 -14.08 19.71
C ASP A 174 -3.82 -13.78 20.22
N THR A 175 -3.63 -13.77 21.53
CA THR A 175 -2.33 -13.40 22.15
C THR A 175 -1.26 -14.45 21.96
N GLU A 176 -1.62 -15.67 21.59
CA GLU A 176 -0.70 -16.81 21.46
C GLU A 176 -0.24 -17.04 20.01
N ASN A 177 -0.98 -16.49 19.05
CA ASN A 177 -0.77 -16.76 17.64
C ASN A 177 -0.66 -15.49 16.79
N ASP A 178 0.20 -15.58 15.78
CA ASP A 178 0.33 -14.57 14.75
C ASP A 178 -0.90 -14.63 13.82
N PRO A 179 -1.59 -13.51 13.57
CA PRO A 179 -2.72 -13.50 12.65
C PRO A 179 -2.28 -13.69 11.20
N MET A 180 -2.90 -14.65 10.50
CA MET A 180 -2.69 -14.87 9.07
C MET A 180 -3.19 -13.70 8.23
N TYR A 181 -4.32 -13.08 8.61
CA TYR A 181 -4.91 -12.00 7.82
C TYR A 181 -4.00 -10.77 7.70
N SER A 182 -3.04 -10.60 8.62
CA SER A 182 -2.04 -9.52 8.58
C SER A 182 -0.89 -9.76 7.59
N LYS A 183 -0.77 -10.98 7.03
CA LYS A 183 0.37 -11.35 6.20
C LYS A 183 0.12 -10.96 4.74
N ALA A 184 1.12 -10.34 4.11
CA ALA A 184 1.04 -9.90 2.71
C ALA A 184 0.68 -11.03 1.72
N ILE A 185 1.18 -12.25 1.95
CA ILE A 185 0.87 -13.40 1.10
C ILE A 185 -0.61 -13.76 1.15
N TYR A 186 -1.26 -13.66 2.31
CA TYR A 186 -2.70 -13.86 2.43
C TYR A 186 -3.44 -12.78 1.64
N PHE A 187 -3.06 -11.51 1.82
CA PHE A 187 -3.66 -10.38 1.11
C PHE A 187 -3.55 -10.52 -0.43
N TYR A 188 -2.38 -10.92 -0.92
CA TYR A 188 -2.17 -11.21 -2.35
C TYR A 188 -2.93 -12.45 -2.82
N GLY A 189 -3.05 -13.48 -1.98
CA GLY A 189 -3.94 -14.61 -2.24
C GLY A 189 -5.39 -14.18 -2.43
N CYS A 190 -5.90 -13.28 -1.59
CA CYS A 190 -7.23 -12.69 -1.75
C CYS A 190 -7.36 -11.89 -3.04
N ALA A 191 -6.31 -11.17 -3.47
CA ALA A 191 -6.32 -10.46 -4.75
C ALA A 191 -6.55 -11.41 -5.95
N TRP A 192 -5.95 -12.60 -5.90
CA TRP A 192 -6.15 -13.66 -6.89
C TRP A 192 -7.57 -14.23 -6.87
N VAL A 193 -8.20 -14.34 -5.69
CA VAL A 193 -9.62 -14.69 -5.59
C VAL A 193 -10.47 -13.61 -6.24
N CYS A 194 -10.22 -12.33 -5.95
CA CYS A 194 -10.95 -11.22 -6.57
C CYS A 194 -10.82 -11.22 -8.09
N ARG A 195 -9.61 -11.47 -8.61
CA ARG A 195 -9.40 -11.65 -10.06
C ARG A 195 -10.25 -12.77 -10.62
N SER A 196 -10.28 -13.92 -9.94
CA SER A 196 -11.07 -15.08 -10.35
C SER A 196 -12.56 -14.78 -10.40
N ILE A 197 -13.10 -14.06 -9.40
CA ILE A 197 -14.50 -13.61 -9.39
C ILE A 197 -14.79 -12.66 -10.56
N ILE A 198 -13.88 -11.73 -10.86
CA ILE A 198 -14.03 -10.80 -12.00
C ILE A 198 -14.05 -11.58 -13.33
N GLU A 199 -13.09 -12.48 -13.55
CA GLU A 199 -12.99 -13.28 -14.78
C GLU A 199 -14.18 -14.24 -14.96
N GLU A 200 -14.67 -14.84 -13.88
CA GLU A 200 -15.87 -15.69 -13.90
C GLU A 200 -17.11 -14.87 -14.25
N GLY A 201 -17.30 -13.69 -13.65
CA GLY A 201 -18.39 -12.77 -14.01
C GLY A 201 -18.34 -12.37 -15.49
N MET A 202 -17.16 -11.98 -15.98
CA MET A 202 -16.96 -11.64 -17.40
C MET A 202 -17.27 -12.82 -18.33
N SER A 203 -16.82 -14.03 -17.99
CA SER A 203 -17.03 -15.23 -18.81
C SER A 203 -18.49 -15.65 -18.87
N ASN A 204 -19.21 -15.47 -17.76
CA ASN A 204 -20.63 -15.79 -17.64
C ASN A 204 -21.55 -14.66 -18.12
N GLY A 205 -21.00 -13.49 -18.48
CA GLY A 205 -21.78 -12.30 -18.83
C GLY A 205 -22.60 -11.74 -17.67
N THR A 206 -22.13 -11.93 -16.43
CA THR A 206 -22.80 -11.53 -15.19
C THR A 206 -21.93 -10.59 -14.36
N ALA A 207 -22.55 -9.87 -13.42
CA ALA A 207 -21.79 -9.06 -12.48
C ALA A 207 -20.97 -9.96 -11.53
N PRO A 208 -19.75 -9.54 -11.12
CA PRO A 208 -18.96 -10.26 -10.13
C PRO A 208 -19.73 -10.52 -8.83
N ASP A 209 -19.79 -11.78 -8.38
CA ASP A 209 -20.42 -12.15 -7.11
C ASP A 209 -19.44 -12.00 -5.93
N TRP A 210 -19.47 -10.82 -5.32
CA TRP A 210 -18.63 -10.50 -4.17
C TRP A 210 -19.06 -11.21 -2.88
N SER A 211 -20.26 -11.79 -2.81
CA SER A 211 -20.74 -12.49 -1.62
C SER A 211 -19.91 -13.76 -1.34
N ALA A 212 -19.26 -14.32 -2.35
CA ALA A 212 -18.34 -15.45 -2.21
C ALA A 212 -17.19 -15.17 -1.22
N LEU A 213 -16.77 -13.90 -1.07
CA LEU A 213 -15.70 -13.50 -0.15
C LEU A 213 -16.07 -13.70 1.33
N GLU A 214 -17.36 -13.72 1.68
CA GLU A 214 -17.82 -13.98 3.06
C GLU A 214 -17.37 -15.36 3.56
N ARG A 215 -17.19 -16.32 2.66
CA ARG A 215 -16.72 -17.69 2.99
C ARG A 215 -15.29 -17.69 3.53
N LEU A 216 -14.51 -16.63 3.31
CA LEU A 216 -13.17 -16.47 3.89
C LEU A 216 -13.19 -16.39 5.42
N LYS A 217 -14.31 -15.95 6.02
CA LYS A 217 -14.49 -15.89 7.49
C LYS A 217 -14.42 -17.27 8.16
N ALA A 218 -14.64 -18.35 7.41
CA ALA A 218 -14.55 -19.72 7.93
C ALA A 218 -13.11 -20.21 8.15
N LEU A 219 -12.10 -19.43 7.72
CA LEU A 219 -10.69 -19.79 7.86
C LEU A 219 -10.13 -19.42 9.23
N PRO A 220 -9.08 -20.12 9.72
CA PRO A 220 -8.41 -19.81 10.97
C PRO A 220 -7.50 -18.57 10.83
N LEU A 221 -8.10 -17.40 10.59
CA LEU A 221 -7.41 -16.17 10.23
C LEU A 221 -6.58 -15.55 11.37
N LEU A 222 -6.95 -15.84 12.62
CA LEU A 222 -6.19 -15.40 13.80
C LEU A 222 -4.96 -16.26 14.10
N ASN A 223 -4.85 -17.43 13.47
CA ASN A 223 -3.79 -18.39 13.80
C ASN A 223 -3.03 -18.90 12.57
N MET A 224 -1.86 -18.30 12.30
CA MET A 224 -0.94 -18.72 11.24
C MET A 224 -0.38 -20.15 11.43
N LYS A 225 -0.37 -20.68 12.67
CA LYS A 225 0.17 -22.02 12.98
C LYS A 225 -0.84 -23.14 12.69
N ASP A 226 -2.09 -22.81 12.36
CA ASP A 226 -3.13 -23.80 12.10
C ASP A 226 -2.72 -24.78 10.97
N SER A 227 -3.13 -26.05 11.13
CA SER A 227 -2.81 -27.11 10.18
C SER A 227 -3.37 -26.87 8.77
N TRP A 228 -4.40 -26.04 8.64
CA TRP A 228 -4.94 -25.63 7.36
C TRP A 228 -3.88 -24.96 6.49
N TRP A 229 -3.10 -24.03 7.05
CA TRP A 229 -2.08 -23.27 6.31
C TRP A 229 -0.88 -24.14 5.87
N THR A 230 -0.51 -25.12 6.70
CA THR A 230 0.56 -26.07 6.35
C THR A 230 0.09 -27.08 5.30
N LYS A 231 -1.13 -27.61 5.41
CA LYS A 231 -1.75 -28.48 4.38
C LYS A 231 -1.98 -27.73 3.06
N ALA A 232 -2.25 -26.44 3.13
CA ALA A 232 -2.39 -25.57 1.95
C ALA A 232 -1.05 -25.33 1.23
N GLY A 233 0.09 -25.56 1.89
CA GLY A 233 1.43 -25.34 1.34
C GLY A 233 1.89 -23.88 1.36
N VAL A 234 1.27 -23.03 2.19
CA VAL A 234 1.58 -21.60 2.30
C VAL A 234 2.39 -21.26 3.55
N VAL A 235 2.37 -22.16 4.54
CA VAL A 235 3.20 -22.09 5.75
C VAL A 235 4.04 -23.35 5.84
N GLN A 236 5.35 -23.17 6.04
CA GLN A 236 6.28 -24.25 6.31
C GLN A 236 6.47 -24.40 7.83
N LYS A 237 6.27 -25.61 8.33
CA LYS A 237 6.61 -26.00 9.71
C LYS A 237 8.03 -26.57 9.73
N LEU A 238 8.95 -25.91 10.42
CA LEU A 238 10.33 -26.33 10.58
C LEU A 238 10.59 -26.77 12.02
N GLN A 239 11.00 -28.03 12.20
CA GLN A 239 11.58 -28.47 13.46
C GLN A 239 13.07 -28.15 13.42
N LEU A 240 13.53 -27.26 14.30
CA LEU A 240 14.96 -26.95 14.45
C LEU A 240 15.53 -27.85 15.55
N ASP A 241 16.73 -28.38 15.33
CA ASP A 241 17.35 -29.45 16.15
C ASP A 241 17.57 -29.10 17.63
N ASN A 242 17.27 -27.87 18.08
CA ASN A 242 17.37 -27.44 19.48
C ASN A 242 16.18 -26.57 19.96
N ALA A 243 15.10 -26.47 19.19
CA ALA A 243 13.94 -25.67 19.57
C ALA A 243 12.86 -26.53 20.25
N LYS A 244 12.35 -26.08 21.41
CA LYS A 244 11.22 -26.72 22.11
C LYS A 244 9.94 -26.72 21.27
N GLU A 245 9.77 -25.70 20.43
CA GLU A 245 8.62 -25.57 19.55
C GLU A 245 9.03 -25.44 18.08
N PRO A 246 8.23 -25.98 17.15
CA PRO A 246 8.44 -25.83 15.73
C PRO A 246 8.26 -24.38 15.29
N LYS A 247 9.13 -23.92 14.38
CA LYS A 247 9.03 -22.60 13.77
C LYS A 247 8.09 -22.66 12.57
N TYR A 248 7.13 -21.73 12.51
CA TYR A 248 6.22 -21.57 11.38
C TYR A 248 6.65 -20.37 10.55
N MET A 249 6.89 -20.56 9.26
CA MET A 249 7.30 -19.50 8.35
C MET A 249 6.45 -19.49 7.08
N MET A 250 6.11 -18.29 6.62
CA MET A 250 5.44 -18.12 5.33
C MET A 250 6.35 -18.59 4.20
N GLN A 251 5.80 -19.39 3.28
CA GLN A 251 6.51 -19.84 2.10
C GLN A 251 6.54 -18.71 1.06
N LYS A 252 7.72 -18.14 0.80
CA LYS A 252 7.89 -17.07 -0.18
C LYS A 252 7.45 -17.54 -1.58
N GLY A 253 6.71 -16.72 -2.31
CA GLY A 253 6.22 -17.08 -3.65
C GLY A 253 4.95 -17.94 -3.65
N SER A 254 4.34 -18.19 -2.49
CA SER A 254 3.12 -19.01 -2.36
C SER A 254 1.82 -18.22 -2.57
N GLU A 255 1.87 -16.98 -3.05
CA GLU A 255 0.70 -16.10 -3.22
C GLU A 255 -0.33 -16.70 -4.18
N LYS A 256 0.11 -17.27 -5.31
CA LYS A 256 -0.78 -17.93 -6.28
C LYS A 256 -1.38 -19.22 -5.71
N LEU A 257 -0.57 -19.99 -4.98
CA LEU A 257 -1.04 -21.19 -4.29
C LEU A 257 -2.07 -20.84 -3.22
N MET A 258 -1.83 -19.79 -2.45
CA MET A 258 -2.80 -19.21 -1.52
C MET A 258 -4.09 -18.87 -2.27
N GLY A 259 -4.01 -18.11 -3.37
CA GLY A 259 -5.15 -17.77 -4.21
C GLY A 259 -5.96 -18.99 -4.63
N ARG A 260 -5.32 -20.02 -5.19
CA ARG A 260 -5.98 -21.28 -5.59
C ARG A 260 -6.70 -21.96 -4.42
N ARG A 261 -6.10 -21.97 -3.23
CA ARG A 261 -6.71 -22.56 -2.02
C ARG A 261 -7.90 -21.74 -1.54
N LEU A 262 -7.79 -20.42 -1.56
CA LEU A 262 -8.88 -19.53 -1.18
C LEU A 262 -10.04 -19.56 -2.19
N CYS A 263 -9.78 -19.66 -3.50
CA CYS A 263 -10.83 -19.86 -4.51
C CYS A 263 -11.65 -21.12 -4.21
N LYS A 264 -11.01 -22.23 -3.81
CA LYS A 264 -11.71 -23.45 -3.40
C LYS A 264 -12.61 -23.24 -2.17
N VAL A 265 -12.18 -22.42 -1.21
CA VAL A 265 -12.98 -22.06 -0.02
C VAL A 265 -14.18 -21.20 -0.43
N CYS A 266 -13.96 -20.25 -1.32
CA CYS A 266 -15.00 -19.37 -1.85
C CYS A 266 -15.94 -20.09 -2.82
N GLY A 267 -15.59 -21.29 -3.31
CA GLY A 267 -16.35 -22.00 -4.33
C GLY A 267 -16.30 -21.31 -5.70
N ILE A 268 -15.18 -20.66 -6.01
CA ILE A 268 -14.92 -19.92 -7.24
C ILE A 268 -13.90 -20.69 -8.08
N TYR A 269 -14.05 -20.68 -9.40
CA TYR A 269 -13.05 -21.27 -10.28
C TYR A 269 -11.81 -20.36 -10.36
N PRO A 270 -10.59 -20.87 -10.12
CA PRO A 270 -9.39 -20.04 -10.19
C PRO A 270 -9.19 -19.45 -11.59
N CYS A 271 -8.74 -18.19 -11.66
CA CYS A 271 -8.32 -17.55 -12.91
C CYS A 271 -7.20 -18.32 -13.61
N ASP A 272 -7.07 -18.15 -14.93
CA ASP A 272 -6.12 -18.89 -15.77
C ASP A 272 -4.65 -18.78 -15.32
N GLU A 273 -4.30 -17.70 -14.63
CA GLU A 273 -2.93 -17.45 -14.18
C GLU A 273 -2.50 -18.20 -12.91
N ILE A 274 -3.41 -18.90 -12.21
CA ILE A 274 -3.12 -19.55 -10.91
C ILE A 274 -3.58 -20.99 -10.76
#